data_AF-A0A177L6C7-F1
#
_entry.id   AF-A0A177L6C7-F1
#
_cell.length_a   1.000
_cell.length_b   1.000
_cell.length_c   1.000
_cell.angle_alpha   90.00
_cell.angle_beta   90.00
_cell.angle_gamma   90.00
#
_symmetry.space_group_name_H-M   'P 1'
#
loop_
_entity.id
_entity.type
_entity.pdbx_description
1 polymer ?
#
loop_
_entity_poly.entity_id
_entity_poly.type
_entity_poly.pdbx_seq_one_letter_code
_entity_poly.pdbx_strand_id
1 'polypeptide(L)'
;MNAVAVKMTRQLLNSVEKITQKLLHGEFFYNEVHFIEEEFLPGEGASYIGFIYDVKGHFGESYKVSVFSHDGFTFEIRKHNDQGFDDLEGRFTL
;
A
#
# COMPACT_ATOMS: atom_id res chain seq x y z
N MET A 1 18.44 -24.02 -0.63
CA MET A 1 17.80 -22.76 -0.23
C MET A 1 17.47 -22.00 -1.51
N ASN A 2 16.17 -21.76 -1.74
CA ASN A 2 15.59 -21.52 -3.05
C ASN A 2 15.82 -20.07 -3.53
N ALA A 3 16.52 -19.86 -4.65
CA ALA A 3 16.77 -18.53 -5.23
C ALA A 3 15.48 -17.75 -5.55
N VAL A 4 14.35 -18.46 -5.68
CA VAL A 4 13.01 -17.89 -5.90
C VAL A 4 12.49 -17.13 -4.68
N ALA A 5 12.69 -17.66 -3.46
CA ALA A 5 12.24 -17.01 -2.23
C ALA A 5 13.02 -15.71 -1.95
N VAL A 6 14.32 -15.68 -2.30
CA VAL A 6 15.18 -14.49 -2.16
C VAL A 6 14.89 -13.42 -3.22
N LYS A 7 14.42 -13.84 -4.41
CA LYS A 7 14.05 -12.91 -5.50
C LYS A 7 12.69 -12.25 -5.25
N MET A 8 11.71 -12.99 -4.73
CA MET A 8 10.41 -12.44 -4.36
C MET A 8 10.54 -11.38 -3.26
N THR A 9 11.34 -11.62 -2.21
CA THR A 9 11.57 -10.62 -1.16
C THR A 9 12.24 -9.35 -1.67
N ARG A 10 13.20 -9.45 -2.61
CA ARG A 10 13.86 -8.26 -3.18
C ARG A 10 12.95 -7.46 -4.11
N GLN A 11 12.10 -8.12 -4.91
CA GLN A 11 11.12 -7.44 -5.75
C GLN A 11 10.05 -6.76 -4.89
N LEU A 12 9.57 -7.44 -3.86
CA LEU A 12 8.62 -6.89 -2.88
C LEU A 12 9.17 -5.64 -2.18
N LEU A 13 10.40 -5.72 -1.67
CA LEU A 13 11.07 -4.58 -1.01
C LEU A 13 11.17 -3.36 -1.94
N ASN A 14 11.49 -3.58 -3.22
CA ASN A 14 11.56 -2.51 -4.22
C ASN A 14 10.17 -1.90 -4.48
N SER A 15 9.11 -2.73 -4.54
CA SER A 15 7.73 -2.23 -4.67
C SER A 15 7.31 -1.42 -3.45
N VAL A 16 7.57 -1.89 -2.23
CA VAL A 16 7.26 -1.16 -0.99
C VAL A 16 7.99 0.18 -0.94
N GLU A 17 9.27 0.23 -1.29
CA GLU A 17 10.04 1.47 -1.32
C GLU A 17 9.45 2.48 -2.31
N LYS A 18 9.14 2.06 -3.54
CA LYS A 18 8.52 2.93 -4.56
C LYS A 18 7.14 3.43 -4.14
N ILE A 19 6.30 2.55 -3.58
CA ILE A 19 4.97 2.92 -3.08
C ILE A 19 5.12 3.94 -1.94
N THR A 20 6.00 3.68 -0.97
CA THR A 20 6.25 4.59 0.16
C THR A 20 6.64 5.99 -0.32
N GLN A 21 7.52 6.08 -1.32
CA GLN A 21 7.90 7.36 -1.93
C GLN A 21 6.74 8.07 -2.63
N LYS A 22 5.85 7.32 -3.32
CA LYS A 22 4.63 7.88 -3.91
C LYS A 22 3.64 8.38 -2.88
N LEU A 23 3.50 7.68 -1.76
CA LEU A 23 2.62 8.10 -0.66
C LEU A 23 3.16 9.37 0.02
N LEU A 24 4.46 9.46 0.26
CA LEU A 24 5.11 10.60 0.92
C LEU A 24 5.20 11.87 0.04
N HIS A 25 5.49 11.70 -1.25
CA HIS A 25 5.79 12.81 -2.15
C HIS A 25 4.75 13.03 -3.25
N GLY A 26 3.71 12.20 -3.29
CA GLY A 26 2.58 12.36 -4.20
C GLY A 26 1.56 13.37 -3.70
N GLU A 27 0.39 13.36 -4.34
CA GLU A 27 -0.69 14.33 -4.09
C GLU A 27 -1.63 13.90 -2.93
N PHE A 28 -1.13 13.05 -2.02
CA PHE A 28 -1.91 12.47 -0.91
C PHE A 28 -1.72 13.22 0.42
N PHE A 29 -0.82 14.20 0.45
CA PHE A 29 -0.57 15.07 1.61
C PHE A 29 -0.22 14.33 2.91
N TYR A 30 0.42 13.18 2.82
CA TYR A 30 0.94 12.46 3.98
C TYR A 30 2.28 13.05 4.42
N ASN A 31 2.42 13.32 5.71
CA ASN A 31 3.64 13.85 6.32
C ASN A 31 4.60 12.72 6.74
N GLU A 32 4.05 11.58 7.15
CA GLU A 32 4.79 10.37 7.55
C GLU A 32 4.09 9.16 6.97
N VAL A 33 4.84 8.16 6.52
CA VAL A 33 4.33 6.91 5.94
C VAL A 33 5.24 5.77 6.38
N HIS A 34 4.64 4.73 6.98
CA HIS A 34 5.33 3.56 7.48
C HIS A 34 4.66 2.29 6.96
N PHE A 35 5.43 1.47 6.25
CA PHE A 35 4.97 0.15 5.84
C PHE A 35 4.74 -0.74 7.07
N ILE A 36 3.60 -1.43 7.11
CA ILE A 36 3.26 -2.40 8.16
C ILE A 36 3.45 -3.82 7.65
N GLU A 37 2.62 -4.23 6.69
CA GLU A 37 2.55 -5.61 6.22
C GLU A 37 1.93 -5.72 4.82
N GLU A 38 2.07 -6.89 4.21
CA GLU A 38 1.30 -7.26 3.01
C GLU A 38 -0.16 -7.52 3.40
N GLU A 39 -1.08 -7.05 2.57
CA GLU A 39 -2.50 -7.28 2.74
C GLU A 39 -2.95 -8.45 1.86
N PHE A 40 -3.56 -9.44 2.48
CA PHE A 40 -4.18 -10.56 1.78
C PHE A 40 -5.69 -10.39 1.76
N LEU A 41 -6.26 -10.06 0.60
CA LEU A 41 -7.71 -10.05 0.42
C LEU A 41 -8.24 -11.42 -0.03
N PRO A 42 -8.95 -12.16 0.83
CA PRO A 42 -9.53 -13.45 0.45
C PRO A 42 -10.66 -13.24 -0.56
N GLY A 43 -10.48 -13.78 -1.77
CA GLY A 43 -11.47 -13.72 -2.86
C GLY A 43 -10.97 -13.01 -4.13
N GLU A 44 -9.96 -12.16 -4.02
CA GLU A 44 -9.43 -11.36 -5.14
C GLU A 44 -8.40 -12.10 -6.02
N GLY A 45 -8.06 -13.34 -5.65
CA GLY A 45 -7.16 -14.22 -6.40
C GLY A 45 -5.67 -13.91 -6.23
N ALA A 46 -4.82 -14.76 -6.82
CA ALA A 46 -3.37 -14.71 -6.64
C ALA A 46 -2.66 -13.55 -7.37
N SER A 47 -3.38 -12.79 -8.20
CA SER A 47 -2.87 -11.60 -8.90
C SER A 47 -3.02 -10.31 -8.10
N TYR A 48 -3.74 -10.36 -6.97
CA TYR A 48 -3.92 -9.22 -6.09
C TYR A 48 -2.63 -8.94 -5.31
N ILE A 49 -2.21 -7.67 -5.31
CA ILE A 49 -1.09 -7.19 -4.50
C ILE A 49 -1.64 -6.11 -3.58
N GLY A 50 -1.55 -6.31 -2.27
CA GLY A 50 -2.00 -5.35 -1.27
C GLY A 50 -0.94 -5.10 -0.20
N PHE A 51 -0.94 -3.91 0.37
CA PHE A 51 -0.02 -3.47 1.41
C PHE A 51 -0.74 -2.54 2.39
N ILE A 52 -0.48 -2.70 3.68
CA ILE A 52 -0.99 -1.79 4.71
C ILE A 52 0.12 -0.84 5.14
N TYR A 53 -0.23 0.44 5.24
CA TYR A 53 0.63 1.51 5.73
C TYR A 53 -0.02 2.22 6.92
N ASP A 54 0.79 2.61 7.89
CA ASP A 54 0.44 3.65 8.86
C ASP A 54 0.87 5.00 8.28
N VAL A 55 -0.05 5.96 8.23
CA VAL A 55 0.21 7.28 7.65
C VAL A 55 -0.17 8.37 8.63
N LYS A 56 0.53 9.49 8.56
CA LYS A 56 0.17 10.72 9.23
C LYS A 56 -0.31 11.73 8.20
N GLY A 57 -1.58 12.07 8.26
CA GLY A 57 -2.21 13.06 7.40
C GLY A 57 -1.67 14.46 7.61
N HIS A 58 -2.04 15.36 6.71
CA HIS A 58 -1.62 16.75 6.73
C HIS A 58 -2.00 17.47 8.04
N PHE A 59 -3.15 17.12 8.62
CA PHE A 59 -3.66 17.75 9.85
C PHE A 59 -3.13 17.07 11.13
N GLY A 60 -2.17 16.15 11.00
CA GLY A 60 -1.48 15.49 12.11
C GLY A 60 -2.18 14.25 12.65
N GLU A 61 -3.30 13.85 12.05
CA GLU A 61 -4.00 12.62 12.36
C GLU A 61 -3.24 11.40 11.84
N SER A 62 -3.18 10.33 12.63
CA SER A 62 -2.58 9.06 12.23
C SER A 62 -3.65 8.02 11.97
N TYR A 63 -3.56 7.31 10.85
CA TYR A 63 -4.49 6.27 10.46
C TYR A 63 -3.84 5.28 9.50
N LYS A 64 -4.51 4.15 9.29
CA LYS A 64 -4.05 3.13 8.34
C LYS A 64 -4.67 3.33 6.97
N VAL A 65 -3.89 3.01 5.95
CA VAL A 65 -4.37 2.90 4.57
C VAL A 65 -3.96 1.57 3.98
N SER A 66 -4.85 0.98 3.19
CA SER A 66 -4.54 -0.12 2.28
C SER A 66 -4.17 0.44 0.92
N VAL A 67 -3.09 -0.06 0.35
CA VAL A 67 -2.64 0.26 -1.01
C VAL A 67 -2.60 -1.02 -1.81
N PHE A 68 -3.43 -1.11 -2.84
CA PHE A 68 -3.58 -2.35 -3.57
C PHE A 68 -3.75 -2.18 -5.08
N SER A 69 -3.41 -3.25 -5.79
CA SER A 69 -3.41 -3.32 -7.24
C SER A 69 -3.84 -4.70 -7.72
N HIS A 70 -4.67 -4.73 -8.76
CA HIS A 70 -5.05 -5.97 -9.46
C HIS A 70 -4.14 -6.27 -10.66
N ASP A 71 -3.48 -5.25 -11.22
CA ASP A 71 -2.67 -5.34 -12.43
C ASP A 71 -1.16 -5.23 -12.14
N GLY A 72 -0.77 -4.82 -10.92
CA GLY A 72 0.59 -4.53 -10.52
C GLY A 72 1.13 -3.16 -10.97
N PHE A 73 0.30 -2.34 -11.61
CA PHE A 73 0.67 -1.03 -12.18
C PHE A 73 -0.14 0.12 -11.60
N THR A 74 -1.45 -0.05 -11.49
CA THR A 74 -2.39 0.94 -10.96
C THR A 74 -2.73 0.56 -9.53
N PHE A 75 -2.50 1.50 -8.61
CA PHE A 75 -2.74 1.31 -7.19
C PHE A 75 -3.90 2.19 -6.73
N GLU A 76 -4.80 1.61 -5.96
CA GLU A 76 -5.81 2.34 -5.19
C GLU A 76 -5.34 2.48 -3.74
N ILE A 77 -5.60 3.63 -3.14
CA ILE A 77 -5.36 3.88 -1.73
C ILE A 77 -6.71 4.00 -1.06
N ARG A 78 -6.95 3.20 -0.02
CA ARG A 78 -8.16 3.32 0.78
C ARG A 78 -7.83 3.45 2.25
N LYS A 79 -8.47 4.40 2.91
CA LYS A 79 -8.34 4.64 4.34
C LYS A 79 -9.18 3.65 5.13
N HIS A 80 -8.56 2.98 6.10
CA HIS A 80 -9.29 2.11 7.02
C HIS A 80 -10.24 2.97 7.86
N ASN A 81 -11.52 2.59 7.88
CA ASN A 81 -12.49 3.17 8.78
C ASN A 81 -13.01 2.13 9.78
N ASP A 82 -13.40 2.60 10.97
CA ASP A 82 -13.91 1.74 12.06
C ASP A 82 -15.26 1.05 11.74
N GLN A 83 -15.88 1.40 10.61
CA GLN A 83 -17.17 0.88 10.14
C GLN A 83 -17.03 -0.21 9.07
N GLY A 84 -15.80 -0.59 8.70
CA GLY A 84 -15.53 -1.67 7.74
C GLY A 84 -15.71 -1.29 6.27
N PHE A 85 -15.79 0.00 5.95
CA PHE A 85 -15.78 0.51 4.58
C PHE A 85 -14.53 1.35 4.37
N ASP A 86 -13.60 0.88 3.55
CA ASP A 86 -12.41 1.66 3.28
C ASP A 86 -12.72 2.78 2.28
N ASP A 87 -12.57 4.03 2.70
CA ASP A 87 -12.84 5.21 1.88
C ASP A 87 -11.71 5.40 0.84
N LEU A 88 -12.07 5.60 -0.43
CA LEU A 88 -11.08 5.84 -1.50
C LEU A 88 -10.41 7.21 -1.30
N GLU A 89 -9.13 7.20 -0.93
CA GLU A 89 -8.28 8.38 -0.79
C GLU A 89 -7.70 8.80 -2.14
N GLY A 90 -7.41 7.85 -3.02
CA GLY A 90 -6.90 8.18 -4.35
C GLY A 90 -6.34 7.00 -5.12
N ARG A 91 -5.69 7.31 -6.25
CA ARG A 91 -5.06 6.34 -7.13
C ARG A 91 -3.72 6.88 -7.65
N PHE A 92 -2.78 5.99 -7.93
CA PHE A 92 -1.54 6.32 -8.64
C PHE A 92 -1.04 5.16 -9.48
N THR A 93 -0.08 5.45 -10.37
CA THR A 93 0.59 4.45 -11.21
C THR A 93 2.09 4.39 -10.92
N LEU A 94 2.68 3.20 -11.04
CA LEU A 94 4.13 2.94 -10.92
C LEU A 94 4.80 2.53 -12.23
#